data_AF-A0A1C5SAD5-F1
#
_entry.id   AF-A0A1C5SAD5-F1
#
_cell.length_a   1.000
_cell.length_b   1.000
_cell.length_c   1.000
_cell.angle_alpha   90.00
_cell.angle_beta   90.00
_cell.angle_gamma   90.00
#
_symmetry.space_group_name_H-M   'P 1'
#
loop_
_entity.id
_entity.type
_entity.pdbx_description
1 polymer ?
#
loop_
_entity_poly.entity_id
_entity_poly.type
_entity_poly.pdbx_seq_one_letter_code
_entity_poly.pdbx_strand_id
1 'polypeptide(L)'
;MRKNINKIVGLTLCIGMLTGCAQTPESSLVKPKGSKAEDAYTEAEGVDIVKEDSSENTKDKNTAVRTTIRDLLNAPETYKSQTTDDSAKLVVNTDATVEIPDVEKISAISVTPAEVTQDLLDRITDAFFSEAKLYTSDSYYTQTKDEIKKTLDELKEDVANGNLDPYNYGTDEDGNYIYDIYGEIEMYEQEYESAPETKTLVEGRPVAGSQETENGTAENDFSGVAQMPDGTEYFYKTSSYGSDTLSVKIRKTAKSGGEKLPVDTIWSEYTSSSEGEKPTEESIGISLDEAKKMVQEKVDKMGITDLQFSDWSYALCNSLEEDNSLSNLGSGYAIYYTRTINGVPITQTMADGGALEDMDSTMETWSYESLYFFVDKDGIESMSYSNPYTIGETKTENLNLLPFSEIMKTYEKMMVVTNADNMEYEKSRVYDIDRIVLGYARIYEPSTDPHTGLLVPVWDFFGSRKVEGDYDGNSYSDITDYPSWSFLTINAVDGSIIDRNLGY
;
A
#
# COMPACT_ATOMS: atom_id res chain seq x y z
N MET A 1 18.23 -27.41 -22.42
CA MET A 1 16.81 -27.78 -22.57
C MET A 1 16.25 -28.17 -21.21
N ARG A 2 15.73 -27.18 -20.48
CA ARG A 2 14.94 -27.17 -19.23
C ARG A 2 14.69 -25.66 -19.00
N LYS A 3 13.68 -25.06 -19.64
CA LYS A 3 12.35 -24.74 -19.08
C LYS A 3 12.42 -24.20 -17.65
N ASN A 4 13.01 -23.03 -17.50
CA ASN A 4 12.82 -22.16 -16.35
C ASN A 4 11.55 -21.36 -16.62
N ILE A 5 10.45 -21.80 -16.02
CA ILE A 5 9.29 -20.92 -15.81
C ILE A 5 9.70 -20.07 -14.62
N ASN A 6 10.35 -18.95 -14.90
CA ASN A 6 10.51 -17.88 -13.92
C ASN A 6 9.11 -17.30 -13.69
N LYS A 7 8.36 -17.84 -12.72
CA LYS A 7 7.28 -17.08 -12.10
C LYS A 7 7.94 -16.01 -11.24
N ILE A 8 8.29 -14.92 -11.89
CA ILE A 8 8.63 -13.68 -11.22
C ILE A 8 7.35 -13.25 -10.49
N VAL A 9 7.32 -13.43 -9.17
CA VAL A 9 6.49 -12.59 -8.28
C VAL A 9 7.17 -11.23 -8.27
N GLY A 10 7.11 -10.58 -9.42
CA GLY A 10 7.55 -9.22 -9.62
C GLY A 10 6.41 -8.39 -9.10
N LEU A 11 6.67 -7.70 -7.99
CA LEU A 11 6.02 -6.44 -7.68
C LEU A 11 6.15 -5.58 -8.95
N THR A 12 5.17 -5.71 -9.83
CA THR A 12 5.17 -5.00 -11.09
C THR A 12 4.72 -3.61 -10.70
N LEU A 13 5.70 -2.79 -10.31
CA LEU A 13 5.62 -1.35 -10.49
C LEU A 13 5.31 -1.16 -11.98
N CYS A 14 4.01 -1.14 -12.31
CA CYS A 14 3.55 -0.54 -13.54
C CYS A 14 3.80 0.97 -13.38
N ILE A 15 5.06 1.37 -13.47
CA ILE A 15 5.42 2.70 -13.92
C ILE A 15 4.89 2.72 -15.35
N GLY A 16 3.66 3.24 -15.50
CA GLY A 16 3.22 3.75 -16.78
C GLY A 16 4.13 4.91 -17.12
N MET A 17 5.31 4.61 -17.64
CA MET A 17 6.21 5.62 -18.17
C MET A 17 5.47 6.26 -19.33
N LEU A 18 4.93 7.46 -19.13
CA LEU A 18 4.45 8.36 -20.18
C LEU A 18 5.63 8.92 -21.01
N THR A 19 6.59 8.06 -21.35
CA THR A 19 7.75 8.41 -22.18
C THR A 19 7.73 7.56 -23.45
N GLY A 20 6.82 7.92 -24.35
CA GLY A 20 6.75 7.38 -25.70
C GLY A 20 5.88 8.28 -26.55
N CYS A 21 6.44 8.90 -27.57
CA CYS A 21 5.81 9.93 -28.42
C CYS A 21 4.59 9.41 -29.20
N ALA A 22 3.43 9.29 -28.56
CA ALA A 22 2.14 9.54 -29.18
C ALA A 22 1.67 10.91 -28.69
N GLN A 23 1.22 11.79 -29.59
CA GLN A 23 0.63 13.07 -29.21
C GLN A 23 -0.51 12.80 -28.22
N THR A 24 -0.32 13.19 -26.96
CA THR A 24 -1.42 13.33 -26.00
C THR A 24 -2.52 14.12 -26.71
N PRO A 25 -3.74 13.58 -26.86
CA PRO A 25 -4.80 14.33 -27.51
C PRO A 25 -4.99 15.65 -26.77
N GLU A 26 -5.19 16.76 -27.48
CA GLU A 26 -5.45 18.11 -26.94
C GLU A 26 -6.80 18.20 -26.18
N SER A 27 -7.19 17.17 -25.42
CA SER A 27 -8.31 17.24 -24.49
C SER A 27 -7.80 17.68 -23.12
N SER A 28 -8.42 18.72 -22.56
CA SER A 28 -8.16 19.33 -21.25
C SER A 28 -8.42 18.41 -20.03
N LEU A 29 -8.40 17.09 -20.21
CA LEU A 29 -8.71 16.07 -19.19
C LEU A 29 -7.48 15.69 -18.34
N VAL A 30 -6.28 16.07 -18.78
CA VAL A 30 -5.05 15.99 -17.99
C VAL A 30 -4.66 17.42 -17.66
N LYS A 31 -4.58 17.75 -16.37
CA LYS A 31 -4.21 19.10 -15.95
C LYS A 31 -2.73 19.36 -16.26
N PRO A 32 -2.38 20.51 -16.86
CA PRO A 32 -0.99 20.88 -17.06
C PRO A 32 -0.31 21.12 -15.72
N LYS A 33 0.95 20.70 -15.62
CA LYS A 33 1.83 20.84 -14.46
C LYS A 33 1.84 22.27 -13.93
N GLY A 34 1.74 22.44 -12.61
CA GLY A 34 1.76 23.75 -11.95
C GLY A 34 0.43 24.51 -11.95
N SER A 35 -0.67 23.91 -12.42
CA SER A 35 -2.01 24.48 -12.22
C SER A 35 -2.54 24.11 -10.84
N LYS A 36 -2.80 25.11 -9.98
CA LYS A 36 -3.36 24.84 -8.65
C LYS A 36 -4.76 24.27 -8.79
N ALA A 37 -4.98 23.05 -8.32
CA ALA A 37 -6.29 22.40 -8.37
C ALA A 37 -7.38 23.23 -7.68
N GLU A 38 -7.03 23.95 -6.61
CA GLU A 38 -7.92 24.82 -5.84
C GLU A 38 -8.56 25.95 -6.67
N ASP A 39 -7.85 26.50 -7.66
CA ASP A 39 -8.32 27.68 -8.41
C ASP A 39 -9.56 27.39 -9.29
N ALA A 40 -9.87 26.10 -9.52
CA ALA A 40 -10.99 25.64 -10.33
C ALA A 40 -12.23 25.23 -9.52
N TYR A 41 -12.14 25.14 -8.19
CA TYR A 41 -13.20 24.58 -7.36
C TYR A 41 -14.23 25.65 -6.97
N THR A 42 -15.51 25.31 -7.14
CA THR A 42 -16.63 26.17 -6.77
C THR A 42 -17.61 25.42 -5.89
N GLU A 43 -18.28 26.14 -5.00
CA GLU A 43 -19.36 25.59 -4.18
C GLU A 43 -20.60 25.33 -5.07
N ALA A 44 -21.30 24.23 -4.81
CA ALA A 44 -22.59 23.96 -5.40
C ALA A 44 -23.62 24.94 -4.82
N GLU A 45 -24.51 25.46 -5.67
CA GLU A 45 -25.61 26.31 -5.23
C GLU A 45 -26.43 25.57 -4.17
N GLY A 46 -26.60 26.19 -3.01
CA GLY A 46 -27.42 25.62 -1.95
C GLY A 46 -28.83 25.36 -2.48
N VAL A 47 -29.30 24.12 -2.37
CA VAL A 47 -30.74 23.86 -2.54
C VAL A 47 -31.42 24.59 -1.39
N ASP A 48 -31.89 25.80 -1.64
CA ASP A 48 -32.73 26.54 -0.72
C ASP A 48 -33.88 25.61 -0.33
N ILE A 49 -33.85 25.11 0.90
CA ILE A 49 -34.99 24.43 1.49
C ILE A 49 -36.10 25.48 1.44
N VAL A 50 -37.03 25.32 0.50
CA VAL A 50 -38.23 26.13 0.40
C VAL A 50 -38.90 26.00 1.77
N LYS A 51 -38.75 27.03 2.60
CA LYS A 51 -39.65 27.25 3.73
C LYS A 51 -40.99 27.58 3.09
N GLU A 52 -41.77 26.54 2.79
CA GLU A 52 -43.15 26.73 2.37
C GLU A 52 -43.85 27.54 3.45
N ASP A 53 -44.26 28.74 3.03
CA ASP A 53 -44.97 29.70 3.84
C ASP A 53 -46.23 29.01 4.37
N SER A 54 -46.31 28.85 5.68
CA SER A 54 -47.38 28.11 6.33
C SER A 54 -48.71 28.81 6.12
N SER A 55 -49.51 28.33 5.16
CA SER A 55 -50.94 28.54 5.14
C SER A 55 -51.69 27.22 4.98
N GLU A 56 -52.35 26.86 6.08
CA GLU A 56 -53.52 26.01 6.21
C GLU A 56 -53.42 24.49 5.93
N ASN A 57 -53.30 23.77 7.06
CA ASN A 57 -54.20 22.68 7.45
C ASN A 57 -54.23 21.39 6.60
N THR A 58 -53.16 20.60 6.72
CA THR A 58 -53.25 19.13 6.67
C THR A 58 -52.23 18.51 7.60
N LYS A 59 -52.70 17.61 8.49
CA LYS A 59 -51.85 16.75 9.30
C LYS A 59 -51.26 15.66 8.41
N ASP A 60 -50.15 15.94 7.77
CA ASP A 60 -49.15 14.95 7.43
C ASP A 60 -47.79 15.56 7.74
N LYS A 61 -46.97 14.83 8.49
CA LYS A 61 -45.61 15.26 8.84
C LYS A 61 -44.78 15.25 7.55
N ASN A 62 -44.66 16.40 6.90
CA ASN A 62 -43.64 16.65 5.88
C ASN A 62 -42.26 16.55 6.55
N THR A 63 -41.68 15.35 6.56
CA THR A 63 -40.24 15.18 6.71
C THR A 63 -39.64 15.72 5.43
N ALA A 64 -38.93 16.85 5.49
CA ALA A 64 -38.18 17.34 4.34
C ALA A 64 -37.30 16.20 3.81
N VAL A 65 -37.46 15.87 2.54
CA VAL A 65 -36.68 14.80 1.90
C VAL A 65 -35.21 15.24 1.93
N ARG A 66 -34.38 14.49 2.66
CA ARG A 66 -32.93 14.66 2.70
C ARG A 66 -32.38 14.37 1.31
N THR A 67 -31.82 15.37 0.63
CA THR A 67 -31.14 15.19 -0.67
C THR A 67 -29.70 14.80 -0.41
N THR A 68 -29.31 13.60 -0.81
CA THR A 68 -27.95 13.07 -0.64
C THR A 68 -27.08 13.39 -1.87
N ILE A 69 -25.76 13.19 -1.75
CA ILE A 69 -24.83 13.29 -2.89
C ILE A 69 -25.25 12.32 -4.01
N ARG A 70 -25.72 11.11 -3.68
CA ARG A 70 -26.22 10.16 -4.69
C ARG A 70 -27.35 10.77 -5.53
N ASP A 71 -28.30 11.46 -4.88
CA ASP A 71 -29.43 12.11 -5.55
C ASP A 71 -28.95 13.27 -6.45
N LEU A 72 -28.03 14.10 -5.95
CA LEU A 72 -27.47 15.23 -6.70
C LEU A 72 -26.71 14.78 -7.95
N LEU A 73 -25.97 13.68 -7.84
CA LEU A 73 -25.21 13.10 -8.95
C LEU A 73 -26.07 12.30 -9.93
N ASN A 74 -27.33 12.01 -9.56
CA ASN A 74 -28.22 11.09 -10.25
C ASN A 74 -27.54 9.73 -10.52
N ALA A 75 -26.83 9.22 -9.50
CA ALA A 75 -26.03 8.01 -9.61
C ALA A 75 -26.83 6.76 -9.25
N PRO A 76 -26.83 5.71 -10.10
CA PRO A 76 -27.54 4.46 -9.81
C PRO A 76 -26.84 3.64 -8.73
N GLU A 77 -27.51 2.65 -8.14
CA GLU A 77 -26.88 1.70 -7.20
C GLU A 77 -25.92 0.73 -7.91
N THR A 78 -26.18 0.45 -9.20
CA THR A 78 -25.34 -0.42 -10.03
C THR A 78 -25.16 0.20 -11.40
N TYR A 79 -23.99 0.03 -12.00
CA TYR A 79 -23.68 0.50 -13.36
C TYR A 79 -23.23 -0.65 -14.26
N LYS A 80 -23.76 -0.68 -15.49
CA LYS A 80 -23.38 -1.65 -16.50
C LYS A 80 -23.03 -0.96 -17.80
N SER A 81 -21.86 -1.27 -18.34
CA SER A 81 -21.46 -0.85 -19.68
C SER A 81 -20.42 -1.82 -20.25
N GLN A 82 -20.19 -1.69 -21.55
CA GLN A 82 -19.10 -2.37 -22.22
C GLN A 82 -18.48 -1.39 -23.22
N THR A 83 -17.17 -1.26 -23.15
CA THR A 83 -16.39 -0.43 -24.08
C THR A 83 -15.25 -1.28 -24.65
N THR A 84 -14.87 -1.01 -25.89
CA THR A 84 -13.77 -1.69 -26.56
C THR A 84 -12.99 -0.69 -27.38
N ASP A 85 -11.70 -0.95 -27.58
CA ASP A 85 -10.87 -0.16 -28.49
C ASP A 85 -11.19 -0.45 -29.96
N ASP A 86 -10.64 0.35 -30.87
CA ASP A 86 -10.85 0.20 -32.31
C ASP A 86 -10.35 -1.16 -32.86
N SER A 87 -9.38 -1.80 -32.19
CA SER A 87 -8.85 -3.10 -32.58
C SER A 87 -9.60 -4.29 -31.98
N ALA A 88 -10.53 -4.05 -31.05
CA ALA A 88 -11.22 -5.04 -30.24
C ALA A 88 -10.29 -5.96 -29.41
N LYS A 89 -9.04 -5.56 -29.21
CA LYS A 89 -8.09 -6.29 -28.35
C LYS A 89 -8.25 -5.90 -26.88
N LEU A 90 -8.70 -4.67 -26.62
CA LEU A 90 -9.01 -4.16 -25.30
C LEU A 90 -10.52 -4.16 -25.11
N VAL A 91 -10.98 -4.85 -24.07
CA VAL A 91 -12.39 -4.88 -23.67
C VAL A 91 -12.49 -4.48 -22.21
N VAL A 92 -13.41 -3.57 -21.91
CA VAL A 92 -13.74 -3.14 -20.56
C VAL A 92 -15.20 -3.53 -20.32
N ASN A 93 -15.41 -4.57 -19.52
CA ASN A 93 -16.72 -4.96 -19.04
C ASN A 93 -16.95 -4.31 -17.68
N THR A 94 -18.07 -3.60 -17.54
CA THR A 94 -18.46 -3.02 -16.25
C THR A 94 -19.78 -3.66 -15.82
N ASP A 95 -19.78 -4.31 -14.66
CA ASP A 95 -20.97 -4.77 -13.97
C ASP A 95 -20.77 -4.50 -12.48
N ALA A 96 -20.85 -3.22 -12.12
CA ALA A 96 -20.31 -2.73 -10.87
C ALA A 96 -21.37 -2.24 -9.89
N THR A 97 -21.10 -2.48 -8.60
CA THR A 97 -21.77 -1.76 -7.52
C THR A 97 -21.20 -0.34 -7.44
N VAL A 98 -22.09 0.65 -7.27
CA VAL A 98 -21.70 2.06 -7.16
C VAL A 98 -21.83 2.47 -5.70
N GLU A 99 -20.71 2.67 -5.02
CA GLU A 99 -20.63 3.00 -3.60
C GLU A 99 -20.45 4.52 -3.44
N ILE A 100 -21.41 5.15 -2.75
CA ILE A 100 -21.41 6.58 -2.46
C ILE A 100 -21.68 6.77 -0.96
N PRO A 101 -20.90 7.59 -0.24
CA PRO A 101 -21.15 7.87 1.17
C PRO A 101 -22.51 8.56 1.35
N ASP A 102 -23.26 8.16 2.39
CA ASP A 102 -24.57 8.75 2.74
C ASP A 102 -24.39 10.13 3.41
N VAL A 103 -23.98 11.11 2.61
CA VAL A 103 -23.75 12.50 3.01
C VAL A 103 -24.51 13.46 2.09
N GLU A 104 -24.74 14.69 2.56
CA GLU A 104 -25.41 15.74 1.79
C GLU A 104 -24.42 16.64 1.04
N LYS A 105 -23.16 16.67 1.50
CA LYS A 105 -22.13 17.60 1.05
C LYS A 105 -20.76 16.92 1.10
N ILE A 106 -19.88 17.26 0.16
CA ILE A 106 -18.47 16.88 0.18
C ILE A 106 -17.65 18.14 -0.07
N SER A 107 -16.60 18.36 0.72
CA SER A 107 -15.79 19.58 0.68
C SER A 107 -14.36 19.29 0.21
N ALA A 108 -13.62 20.29 -0.23
CA ALA A 108 -12.17 20.20 -0.41
C ALA A 108 -11.48 20.60 0.90
N ILE A 109 -10.58 19.76 1.42
CA ILE A 109 -10.00 19.94 2.75
C ILE A 109 -8.49 19.86 2.67
N SER A 110 -7.80 20.87 3.18
CA SER A 110 -6.34 20.87 3.19
C SER A 110 -5.80 19.85 4.20
N VAL A 111 -4.65 19.27 3.90
CA VAL A 111 -3.91 18.35 4.78
C VAL A 111 -2.42 18.62 4.69
N THR A 112 -1.72 18.41 5.80
CA THR A 112 -0.25 18.47 5.87
C THR A 112 0.27 17.23 6.59
N PRO A 113 1.57 16.91 6.46
CA PRO A 113 2.20 15.94 7.34
C PRO A 113 1.95 16.30 8.81
N ALA A 114 1.64 15.31 9.64
CA ALA A 114 1.65 15.46 11.09
C ALA A 114 3.09 15.39 11.61
N GLU A 115 3.35 16.15 12.68
CA GLU A 115 4.61 16.07 13.40
C GLU A 115 4.77 14.70 14.06
N VAL A 116 5.93 14.07 13.88
CA VAL A 116 6.29 12.85 14.61
C VAL A 116 6.72 13.23 16.02
N THR A 117 5.88 12.88 17.00
CA THR A 117 6.13 13.18 18.41
C THR A 117 6.61 11.95 19.16
N GLN A 118 7.38 12.16 20.24
CA GLN A 118 7.77 11.06 21.13
C GLN A 118 6.54 10.34 21.72
N ASP A 119 5.49 11.10 22.05
CA ASP A 119 4.23 10.53 22.56
C ASP A 119 3.58 9.56 21.57
N LEU A 120 3.60 9.86 20.27
CA LEU A 120 3.11 8.95 19.23
C LEU A 120 3.91 7.64 19.22
N LEU A 121 5.25 7.74 19.19
CA LEU A 121 6.12 6.56 19.17
C LEU A 121 5.99 5.72 20.45
N ASP A 122 5.86 6.37 21.61
CA ASP A 122 5.67 5.70 22.90
C ASP A 122 4.33 4.97 22.96
N ARG A 123 3.23 5.60 22.52
CA ARG A 123 1.91 4.95 22.46
C ARG A 123 1.90 3.73 21.54
N ILE A 124 2.54 3.82 20.37
CA ILE A 124 2.66 2.68 19.46
C ILE A 124 3.47 1.56 20.13
N THR A 125 4.63 1.90 20.71
CA THR A 125 5.49 0.94 21.39
C THR A 125 4.74 0.25 22.53
N ASP A 126 4.05 0.99 23.40
CA ASP A 126 3.37 0.44 24.57
C ASP A 126 2.13 -0.39 24.22
N ALA A 127 1.43 -0.02 23.13
CA ALA A 127 0.29 -0.79 22.62
C ALA A 127 0.68 -2.23 22.26
N PHE A 128 1.90 -2.42 21.72
CA PHE A 128 2.42 -3.71 21.32
C PHE A 128 3.28 -4.40 22.38
N PHE A 129 4.12 -3.65 23.08
CA PHE A 129 5.30 -4.16 23.77
C PHE A 129 5.42 -3.74 25.24
N SER A 130 4.31 -3.36 25.89
CA SER A 130 4.30 -2.93 27.30
C SER A 130 4.89 -3.95 28.29
N GLU A 131 4.91 -5.24 27.94
CA GLU A 131 5.52 -6.32 28.75
C GLU A 131 6.82 -6.89 28.15
N ALA A 132 7.25 -6.37 27.00
CA ALA A 132 8.42 -6.88 26.29
C ALA A 132 9.72 -6.28 26.81
N LYS A 133 10.83 -6.97 26.57
CA LYS A 133 12.15 -6.34 26.54
C LYS A 133 12.47 -5.95 25.11
N LEU A 134 12.82 -4.68 24.89
CA LEU A 134 13.12 -4.17 23.57
C LEU A 134 14.62 -3.94 23.44
N TYR A 135 15.27 -4.71 22.57
CA TYR A 135 16.71 -4.65 22.32
C TYR A 135 17.01 -3.97 21.00
N THR A 136 18.11 -3.20 20.92
CA THR A 136 18.56 -2.63 19.65
C THR A 136 19.04 -3.74 18.71
N SER A 137 18.77 -3.58 17.41
CA SER A 137 19.13 -4.57 16.38
C SER A 137 20.63 -4.87 16.37
N ASP A 138 21.47 -3.83 16.48
CA ASP A 138 22.93 -4.01 16.50
C ASP A 138 23.37 -4.94 17.64
N SER A 139 22.86 -4.73 18.86
CA SER A 139 23.19 -5.57 20.01
C SER A 139 22.59 -6.97 19.90
N TYR A 140 21.39 -7.09 19.30
CA TYR A 140 20.65 -8.34 19.21
C TYR A 140 21.23 -9.28 18.16
N TYR A 141 21.63 -8.74 17.00
CA TYR A 141 22.13 -9.50 15.86
C TYR A 141 23.66 -9.61 15.82
N THR A 142 24.40 -8.90 16.69
CA THR A 142 25.86 -9.09 16.84
C THR A 142 26.19 -10.57 16.96
N GLN A 143 27.04 -11.10 16.08
CA GLN A 143 27.50 -12.47 16.16
C GLN A 143 28.66 -12.60 17.15
N THR A 144 28.67 -13.69 17.90
CA THR A 144 29.79 -14.06 18.77
C THR A 144 30.89 -14.74 17.96
N LYS A 145 32.11 -14.76 18.52
CA LYS A 145 33.21 -15.52 17.91
C LYS A 145 32.86 -16.99 17.68
N ASP A 146 32.16 -17.62 18.61
CA ASP A 146 31.75 -19.02 18.46
C ASP A 146 30.78 -19.22 17.29
N GLU A 147 29.84 -18.29 17.07
CA GLU A 147 28.91 -18.31 15.94
C GLU A 147 29.66 -18.10 14.61
N ILE A 148 30.49 -17.06 14.52
CA ILE A 148 31.28 -16.78 13.31
C ILE A 148 32.22 -17.94 12.99
N LYS A 149 32.86 -18.52 14.02
CA LYS A 149 33.72 -19.69 13.84
C LYS A 149 32.98 -20.86 13.23
N LYS A 150 31.74 -21.12 13.66
CA LYS A 150 30.93 -22.19 13.11
C LYS A 150 30.66 -21.96 11.60
N THR A 151 30.28 -20.75 11.23
CA THR A 151 30.10 -20.36 9.82
C THR A 151 31.40 -20.49 9.02
N LEU A 152 32.54 -20.04 9.56
CA LEU A 152 33.85 -20.20 8.94
C LEU A 152 34.24 -21.68 8.74
N ASP A 153 33.98 -22.52 9.73
CA ASP A 153 34.28 -23.95 9.66
C ASP A 153 33.42 -24.63 8.57
N GLU A 154 32.13 -24.27 8.46
CA GLU A 154 31.22 -24.75 7.40
C GLU A 154 31.69 -24.30 6.00
N LEU A 155 31.97 -23.01 5.79
CA LEU A 155 32.45 -22.49 4.51
C LEU A 155 33.79 -23.11 4.09
N LYS A 156 34.70 -23.32 5.05
CA LYS A 156 36.00 -23.96 4.78
C LYS A 156 35.86 -25.45 4.46
N GLU A 157 34.89 -26.13 5.07
CA GLU A 157 34.56 -27.52 4.73
C GLU A 157 34.00 -27.62 3.31
N ASP A 158 33.12 -26.71 2.90
CA ASP A 158 32.60 -26.62 1.53
C ASP A 158 33.73 -26.44 0.51
N VAL A 159 34.64 -25.48 0.75
CA VAL A 159 35.84 -25.29 -0.08
C VAL A 159 36.69 -26.55 -0.13
N ALA A 160 36.94 -27.21 1.00
CA ALA A 160 37.75 -28.43 1.06
C ALA A 160 37.11 -29.60 0.28
N ASN A 161 35.78 -29.64 0.23
CA ASN A 161 35.00 -30.60 -0.54
C ASN A 161 34.85 -30.23 -2.03
N GLY A 162 35.36 -29.07 -2.43
CA GLY A 162 35.26 -28.54 -3.80
C GLY A 162 33.91 -27.93 -4.13
N ASN A 163 33.07 -27.66 -3.12
CA ASN A 163 31.80 -26.96 -3.23
C ASN A 163 32.05 -25.45 -3.12
N LEU A 164 32.22 -24.77 -4.25
CA LEU A 164 32.48 -23.32 -4.28
C LEU A 164 31.19 -22.48 -4.36
N ASP A 165 30.03 -23.14 -4.48
CA ASP A 165 28.73 -22.52 -4.58
C ASP A 165 27.71 -23.27 -3.71
N PRO A 166 27.90 -23.26 -2.38
CA PRO A 166 27.06 -24.03 -1.46
C PRO A 166 25.58 -23.61 -1.48
N TYR A 167 25.30 -22.38 -1.91
CA TYR A 167 23.95 -21.82 -1.98
C TYR A 167 23.39 -21.81 -3.42
N ASN A 168 24.10 -22.40 -4.38
CA ASN A 168 23.64 -22.61 -5.75
C ASN A 168 23.22 -21.30 -6.47
N TYR A 169 23.99 -20.22 -6.28
CA TYR A 169 23.82 -18.96 -7.02
C TYR A 169 24.17 -19.10 -8.50
N GLY A 170 24.93 -20.13 -8.87
CA GLY A 170 25.34 -20.42 -10.23
C GLY A 170 26.53 -19.60 -10.69
N THR A 171 26.70 -19.54 -12.01
CA THR A 171 27.79 -18.82 -12.68
C THR A 171 27.27 -17.73 -13.60
N ASP A 172 28.06 -16.66 -13.76
CA ASP A 172 27.83 -15.63 -14.76
C ASP A 172 28.03 -16.15 -16.21
N GLU A 173 27.84 -15.27 -17.20
CA GLU A 173 27.97 -15.61 -18.62
C GLU A 173 29.39 -16.05 -19.02
N ASP A 174 30.41 -15.62 -18.26
CA ASP A 174 31.82 -15.96 -18.46
C ASP A 174 32.24 -17.25 -17.72
N GLY A 175 31.33 -17.84 -16.94
CA GLY A 175 31.54 -19.06 -16.19
C GLY A 175 32.20 -18.87 -14.82
N ASN A 176 32.24 -17.64 -14.29
CA ASN A 176 32.70 -17.36 -12.93
C ASN A 176 31.54 -17.56 -11.95
N TYR A 177 31.81 -18.05 -10.74
CA TYR A 177 30.78 -18.14 -9.70
C TYR A 177 30.27 -16.76 -9.32
N ILE A 178 28.94 -16.65 -9.21
CA ILE A 178 28.27 -15.43 -8.74
C ILE A 178 28.52 -15.26 -7.22
N TYR A 179 28.54 -16.36 -6.48
CA TYR A 179 28.88 -16.38 -5.06
C TYR A 179 30.40 -16.45 -4.85
N ASP A 180 30.98 -15.46 -4.18
CA ASP A 180 32.40 -15.43 -3.84
C ASP A 180 32.65 -16.01 -2.43
N ILE A 181 32.74 -17.33 -2.36
CA ILE A 181 33.00 -18.04 -1.10
C ILE A 181 34.31 -17.61 -0.42
N TYR A 182 35.33 -17.21 -1.18
CA TYR A 182 36.60 -16.79 -0.60
C TYR A 182 36.53 -15.38 -0.04
N GLY A 183 35.82 -14.48 -0.72
CA GLY A 183 35.48 -13.15 -0.21
C GLY A 183 34.67 -13.23 1.08
N GLU A 184 33.67 -14.11 1.15
CA GLU A 184 32.87 -14.36 2.37
C GLU A 184 33.73 -14.92 3.52
N ILE A 185 34.62 -15.89 3.25
CA ILE A 185 35.57 -16.38 4.26
C ILE A 185 36.46 -15.25 4.77
N GLU A 186 37.00 -14.40 3.88
CA GLU A 186 37.84 -13.27 4.27
C GLU A 186 37.07 -12.27 5.14
N MET A 187 35.82 -11.95 4.77
CA MET A 187 34.92 -11.10 5.55
C MET A 187 34.70 -11.68 6.96
N TYR A 188 34.29 -12.95 7.08
CA TYR A 188 34.06 -13.57 8.38
C TYR A 188 35.35 -13.72 9.21
N GLU A 189 36.52 -13.92 8.58
CA GLU A 189 37.81 -13.92 9.27
C GLU A 189 38.10 -12.55 9.90
N GLN A 190 37.79 -11.44 9.20
CA GLN A 190 37.91 -10.08 9.74
C GLN A 190 36.90 -9.81 10.86
N GLU A 191 35.64 -10.21 10.67
CA GLU A 191 34.60 -10.07 11.70
C GLU A 191 34.96 -10.85 12.97
N TYR A 192 35.48 -12.07 12.84
CA TYR A 192 35.91 -12.91 13.96
C TYR A 192 36.97 -12.22 14.86
N GLU A 193 37.87 -11.42 14.28
CA GLU A 193 38.89 -10.70 15.07
C GLU A 193 38.28 -9.66 16.01
N SER A 194 37.21 -9.00 15.58
CA SER A 194 36.53 -7.92 16.31
C SER A 194 35.30 -8.37 17.11
N ALA A 195 34.78 -9.55 16.81
CA ALA A 195 33.57 -10.08 17.43
C ALA A 195 33.74 -10.35 18.95
N PRO A 196 32.68 -10.17 19.74
CA PRO A 196 32.71 -10.46 21.16
C PRO A 196 32.69 -11.96 21.46
N GLU A 197 33.24 -12.35 22.61
CA GLU A 197 33.11 -13.73 23.13
C GLU A 197 31.66 -14.05 23.54
N THR A 198 30.93 -13.05 24.04
CA THR A 198 29.55 -13.19 24.50
C THR A 198 28.71 -12.00 24.07
N LYS A 199 27.47 -12.26 23.66
CA LYS A 199 26.50 -11.23 23.29
C LYS A 199 26.11 -10.38 24.51
N THR A 200 26.18 -9.06 24.37
CA THR A 200 25.68 -8.10 25.36
C THR A 200 24.49 -7.38 24.76
N LEU A 201 23.29 -7.71 25.24
CA LEU A 201 22.06 -7.10 24.76
C LEU A 201 21.89 -5.69 25.37
N VAL A 202 21.54 -4.73 24.52
CA VAL A 202 21.31 -3.33 24.90
C VAL A 202 19.83 -3.02 24.72
N GLU A 203 19.16 -2.62 25.80
CA GLU A 203 17.77 -2.17 25.71
C GLU A 203 17.70 -0.80 25.03
N GLY A 204 16.71 -0.61 24.16
CA GLY A 204 16.51 0.61 23.39
C GLY A 204 15.05 0.83 23.06
N ARG A 205 14.68 2.07 22.73
CA ARG A 205 13.33 2.47 22.29
C ARG A 205 13.45 3.51 21.16
N PRO A 206 12.41 3.67 20.33
CA PRO A 206 12.38 4.75 19.35
C PRO A 206 12.49 6.13 19.98
N VAL A 207 13.23 7.01 19.33
CA VAL A 207 13.38 8.42 19.72
C VAL A 207 12.95 9.30 18.56
N ALA A 208 12.03 10.22 18.81
CA ALA A 208 11.56 11.17 17.81
C ALA A 208 12.63 12.24 17.51
N GLY A 209 12.69 12.66 16.24
CA GLY A 209 13.62 13.66 15.71
C GLY A 209 14.93 13.08 15.18
N SER A 210 15.88 13.97 14.88
CA SER A 210 17.15 13.65 14.26
C SER A 210 18.16 13.03 15.24
N GLN A 211 18.86 12.00 14.77
CA GLN A 211 19.93 11.29 15.46
C GLN A 211 21.16 11.19 14.55
N GLU A 212 22.36 11.36 15.12
CA GLU A 212 23.60 11.15 14.38
C GLU A 212 23.95 9.65 14.36
N THR A 213 24.13 9.11 13.17
CA THR A 213 24.53 7.71 12.94
C THR A 213 25.87 7.65 12.19
N GLU A 214 26.47 6.46 12.10
CA GLU A 214 27.70 6.28 11.31
C GLU A 214 27.52 6.64 9.82
N ASN A 215 26.29 6.55 9.32
CA ASN A 215 25.93 6.84 7.93
C ASN A 215 25.35 8.25 7.73
N GLY A 216 25.44 9.13 8.74
CA GLY A 216 24.92 10.49 8.72
C GLY A 216 23.72 10.69 9.63
N THR A 217 23.00 11.78 9.44
CA THR A 217 21.81 12.10 10.25
C THR A 217 20.62 11.26 9.79
N ALA A 218 20.07 10.46 10.70
CA ALA A 218 18.84 9.71 10.50
C ALA A 218 17.70 10.33 11.32
N GLU A 219 16.48 10.32 10.80
CA GLU A 219 15.33 10.94 11.47
C GLU A 219 14.32 9.87 11.91
N ASN A 220 13.87 9.97 13.16
CA ASN A 220 12.95 9.01 13.79
C ASN A 220 13.43 7.55 13.70
N ASP A 221 14.74 7.32 13.54
CA ASP A 221 15.28 6.00 13.26
C ASP A 221 15.39 5.15 14.53
N PHE A 222 14.89 3.93 14.42
CA PHE A 222 15.08 2.88 15.39
C PHE A 222 14.94 1.52 14.70
N SER A 223 15.76 0.56 15.10
CA SER A 223 15.64 -0.83 14.69
C SER A 223 15.93 -1.70 15.90
N GLY A 224 15.03 -2.65 16.20
CA GLY A 224 15.17 -3.54 17.33
C GLY A 224 14.31 -4.79 17.30
N VAL A 225 14.49 -5.60 18.33
CA VAL A 225 13.71 -6.82 18.58
C VAL A 225 13.01 -6.71 19.92
N ALA A 226 11.68 -6.78 19.89
CA ALA A 226 10.85 -6.91 21.08
C ALA A 226 10.70 -8.39 21.45
N GLN A 227 11.17 -8.78 22.63
CA GLN A 227 11.03 -10.13 23.16
C GLN A 227 9.92 -10.17 24.21
N MET A 228 8.84 -10.89 23.91
CA MET A 228 7.69 -11.07 24.79
C MET A 228 7.96 -12.13 25.86
N PRO A 229 7.27 -12.09 27.02
CA PRO A 229 7.44 -13.10 28.07
C PRO A 229 7.12 -14.55 27.67
N ASP A 230 6.27 -14.74 26.65
CA ASP A 230 5.90 -16.05 26.10
C ASP A 230 6.92 -16.58 25.07
N GLY A 231 7.99 -15.84 24.79
CA GLY A 231 9.01 -16.16 23.80
C GLY A 231 8.68 -15.71 22.38
N THR A 232 7.54 -15.08 22.13
CA THR A 232 7.25 -14.43 20.86
C THR A 232 8.22 -13.27 20.65
N GLU A 233 8.74 -13.11 19.43
CA GLU A 233 9.65 -12.02 19.08
C GLU A 233 9.10 -11.22 17.91
N TYR A 234 9.31 -9.91 17.95
CA TYR A 234 8.94 -9.00 16.88
C TYR A 234 10.13 -8.13 16.49
N PHE A 235 10.40 -8.05 15.19
CA PHE A 235 11.18 -6.96 14.63
C PHE A 235 10.37 -5.67 14.68
N TYR A 236 10.98 -4.60 15.16
CA TYR A 236 10.37 -3.28 15.29
C TYR A 236 11.29 -2.23 14.66
N LYS A 237 10.77 -1.49 13.68
CA LYS A 237 11.49 -0.42 13.01
C LYS A 237 10.66 0.86 12.95
N THR A 238 11.31 2.00 13.20
CA THR A 238 10.80 3.33 12.88
C THR A 238 11.82 4.07 12.02
N SER A 239 11.37 4.92 11.10
CA SER A 239 12.25 5.79 10.32
C SER A 239 11.45 6.87 9.60
N SER A 240 12.11 7.98 9.26
CA SER A 240 11.65 8.94 8.26
C SER A 240 12.71 9.04 7.16
N TYR A 241 12.32 8.81 5.91
CA TYR A 241 13.25 8.79 4.78
C TYR A 241 12.51 8.98 3.45
N GLY A 242 13.10 9.77 2.54
CA GLY A 242 12.53 10.00 1.22
C GLY A 242 11.15 10.64 1.33
N SER A 243 10.14 10.00 0.74
CA SER A 243 8.75 10.46 0.74
C SER A 243 7.99 10.14 2.04
N ASP A 244 8.58 9.33 2.92
CA ASP A 244 7.94 8.91 4.17
C ASP A 244 8.32 9.85 5.32
N THR A 245 7.33 10.61 5.81
CA THR A 245 7.47 11.45 7.00
C THR A 245 7.48 10.63 8.28
N LEU A 246 6.92 9.42 8.24
CA LEU A 246 7.07 8.38 9.25
C LEU A 246 6.79 7.02 8.62
N SER A 247 7.61 6.04 8.93
CA SER A 247 7.35 4.63 8.69
C SER A 247 7.52 3.86 9.99
N VAL A 248 6.51 3.12 10.40
CA VAL A 248 6.54 2.22 11.54
C VAL A 248 6.22 0.82 11.06
N LYS A 249 7.13 -0.14 11.30
CA LYS A 249 6.98 -1.54 10.91
C LYS A 249 7.18 -2.44 12.12
N ILE A 250 6.17 -3.25 12.43
CA ILE A 250 6.22 -4.32 13.42
C ILE A 250 6.00 -5.64 12.68
N ARG A 251 6.90 -6.60 12.81
CA ARG A 251 6.79 -7.93 12.17
C ARG A 251 7.17 -9.03 13.14
N LYS A 252 6.34 -10.05 13.32
CA LYS A 252 6.68 -11.23 14.11
C LYS A 252 7.88 -11.96 13.47
N THR A 253 8.83 -12.37 14.29
CA THR A 253 10.05 -13.09 13.88
C THR A 253 10.23 -14.41 14.62
N ALA A 254 9.55 -14.60 15.75
CA ALA A 254 9.46 -15.90 16.41
C ALA A 254 8.06 -16.09 17.00
N LYS A 255 7.55 -17.33 16.95
CA LYS A 255 6.28 -17.72 17.57
C LYS A 255 6.43 -17.90 19.07
N SER A 256 5.30 -18.06 19.76
CA SER A 256 5.28 -18.45 21.17
C SER A 256 6.19 -19.66 21.42
N GLY A 257 7.04 -19.58 22.45
CA GLY A 257 8.07 -20.57 22.74
C GLY A 257 9.43 -20.33 22.06
N GLY A 258 9.57 -19.26 21.26
CA GLY A 258 10.85 -18.85 20.67
C GLY A 258 11.21 -19.55 19.36
N GLU A 259 10.26 -20.24 18.72
CA GLU A 259 10.48 -20.86 17.40
C GLU A 259 10.59 -19.76 16.33
N LYS A 260 11.77 -19.62 15.72
CA LYS A 260 12.03 -18.60 14.70
C LYS A 260 11.24 -18.87 13.42
N LEU A 261 10.71 -17.80 12.83
CA LEU A 261 10.17 -17.81 11.48
C LEU A 261 11.31 -17.72 10.45
N PRO A 262 11.10 -18.22 9.21
CA PRO A 262 12.02 -17.96 8.12
C PRO A 262 12.28 -16.46 7.94
N VAL A 263 13.53 -16.09 7.65
CA VAL A 263 13.94 -14.68 7.53
C VAL A 263 13.10 -13.96 6.46
N ASP A 264 12.90 -14.62 5.31
CA ASP A 264 12.19 -14.11 4.13
C ASP A 264 10.67 -14.34 4.18
N THR A 265 10.10 -14.40 5.38
CA THR A 265 8.64 -14.48 5.55
C THR A 265 7.95 -13.20 5.07
N ILE A 266 7.08 -13.28 4.07
CA ILE A 266 6.35 -12.15 3.51
C ILE A 266 4.84 -12.40 3.62
N TRP A 267 4.13 -11.38 4.08
CA TRP A 267 2.67 -11.33 4.03
C TRP A 267 2.21 -10.49 2.85
N SER A 268 1.23 -11.00 2.11
CA SER A 268 0.61 -10.28 0.99
C SER A 268 -0.89 -10.57 0.91
N GLU A 269 -1.65 -9.66 0.29
CA GLU A 269 -3.04 -9.94 -0.06
C GLU A 269 -3.12 -11.17 -0.97
N TYR A 270 -4.17 -11.97 -0.79
CA TYR A 270 -4.50 -13.06 -1.69
C TYR A 270 -5.06 -12.53 -3.00
N THR A 271 -4.59 -13.12 -4.10
CA THR A 271 -5.06 -12.90 -5.47
C THR A 271 -5.31 -14.23 -6.15
N SER A 272 -6.05 -14.25 -7.26
CA SER A 272 -6.19 -15.43 -8.11
C SER A 272 -4.87 -15.95 -8.70
N SER A 273 -3.84 -15.09 -8.75
CA SER A 273 -2.48 -15.43 -9.17
C SER A 273 -1.59 -15.98 -8.05
N SER A 274 -2.05 -15.90 -6.80
CA SER A 274 -1.33 -16.43 -5.64
C SER A 274 -1.20 -17.95 -5.69
N GLU A 275 -0.09 -18.48 -5.17
CA GLU A 275 0.09 -19.93 -5.05
C GLU A 275 -0.68 -20.47 -3.83
N GLY A 276 -1.66 -21.33 -4.07
CA GLY A 276 -2.48 -21.95 -3.04
C GLY A 276 -3.98 -21.74 -3.25
N GLU A 277 -4.79 -22.38 -2.40
CA GLU A 277 -6.23 -22.17 -2.40
C GLU A 277 -6.60 -20.84 -1.75
N LYS A 278 -7.70 -20.23 -2.19
CA LYS A 278 -8.26 -19.04 -1.54
C LYS A 278 -8.54 -19.34 -0.06
N PRO A 279 -8.00 -18.54 0.88
CA PRO A 279 -8.24 -18.76 2.30
C PRO A 279 -9.73 -18.71 2.68
N THR A 280 -10.06 -19.42 3.74
CA THR A 280 -11.37 -19.43 4.40
C THR A 280 -11.19 -19.20 5.89
N GLU A 281 -12.23 -18.78 6.61
CA GLU A 281 -12.14 -18.65 8.08
C GLU A 281 -11.70 -19.97 8.74
N GLU A 282 -12.12 -21.12 8.19
CA GLU A 282 -11.72 -22.45 8.67
C GLU A 282 -10.23 -22.70 8.46
N SER A 283 -9.66 -22.33 7.30
CA SER A 283 -8.22 -22.50 7.03
C SER A 283 -7.35 -21.52 7.82
N ILE A 284 -7.87 -20.33 8.12
CA ILE A 284 -7.18 -19.30 8.91
C ILE A 284 -7.19 -19.66 10.40
N GLY A 285 -8.29 -20.24 10.89
CA GLY A 285 -8.44 -20.69 12.27
C GLY A 285 -8.98 -19.64 13.24
N ILE A 286 -9.35 -18.45 12.76
CA ILE A 286 -10.09 -17.40 13.48
C ILE A 286 -11.10 -16.75 12.53
N SER A 287 -12.16 -16.16 13.08
CA SER A 287 -13.12 -15.38 12.29
C SER A 287 -12.59 -13.98 11.97
N LEU A 288 -13.13 -13.37 10.92
CA LEU A 288 -12.82 -11.98 10.58
C LEU A 288 -13.16 -11.00 11.71
N ASP A 289 -14.28 -11.22 12.42
CA ASP A 289 -14.71 -10.36 13.52
C ASP A 289 -13.74 -10.42 14.72
N GLU A 290 -13.20 -11.61 15.01
CA GLU A 290 -12.16 -11.77 16.03
C GLU A 290 -10.87 -11.05 15.62
N ALA A 291 -10.44 -11.20 14.36
CA ALA A 291 -9.27 -10.50 13.83
C ALA A 291 -9.43 -8.97 13.92
N LYS A 292 -10.58 -8.44 13.47
CA LYS A 292 -10.91 -7.00 13.56
C LYS A 292 -10.88 -6.50 15.00
N LYS A 293 -11.43 -7.27 15.94
CA LYS A 293 -11.42 -6.92 17.36
C LYS A 293 -10.00 -6.84 17.92
N MET A 294 -9.13 -7.81 17.61
CA MET A 294 -7.73 -7.78 18.04
C MET A 294 -7.00 -6.54 17.52
N VAL A 295 -7.24 -6.18 16.25
CA VAL A 295 -6.66 -4.98 15.65
C VAL A 295 -7.21 -3.72 16.32
N GLN A 296 -8.53 -3.60 16.48
CA GLN A 296 -9.14 -2.44 17.11
C GLN A 296 -8.62 -2.21 18.53
N GLU A 297 -8.44 -3.28 19.33
CA GLU A 297 -7.84 -3.18 20.67
C GLU A 297 -6.41 -2.59 20.64
N LYS A 298 -5.63 -2.83 19.58
CA LYS A 298 -4.32 -2.20 19.39
C LYS A 298 -4.47 -0.75 18.93
N VAL A 299 -5.33 -0.46 17.96
CA VAL A 299 -5.58 0.91 17.47
C VAL A 299 -6.03 1.83 18.61
N ASP A 300 -6.93 1.36 19.47
CA ASP A 300 -7.40 2.08 20.65
C ASP A 300 -6.26 2.36 21.63
N LYS A 301 -5.40 1.37 21.89
CA LYS A 301 -4.23 1.53 22.78
C LYS A 301 -3.17 2.47 22.20
N MET A 302 -2.99 2.45 20.88
CA MET A 302 -2.14 3.42 20.18
C MET A 302 -2.72 4.83 20.27
N GLY A 303 -4.00 5.01 20.64
CA GLY A 303 -4.66 6.31 20.71
C GLY A 303 -4.86 6.94 19.34
N ILE A 304 -4.99 6.13 18.29
CA ILE A 304 -5.26 6.59 16.93
C ILE A 304 -6.79 6.68 16.78
N THR A 305 -7.33 7.89 16.90
CA THR A 305 -8.78 8.13 16.84
C THR A 305 -9.27 8.61 15.48
N ASP A 306 -8.36 9.06 14.63
CA ASP A 306 -8.70 9.68 13.34
C ASP A 306 -8.86 8.66 12.21
N LEU A 307 -8.41 7.43 12.44
CA LEU A 307 -8.48 6.30 11.51
C LEU A 307 -9.52 5.29 12.01
N GLN A 308 -10.32 4.77 11.09
CA GLN A 308 -11.31 3.73 11.36
C GLN A 308 -11.17 2.59 10.36
N PHE A 309 -11.65 1.40 10.75
CA PHE A 309 -11.70 0.24 9.86
C PHE A 309 -12.36 0.61 8.53
N SER A 310 -11.69 0.32 7.41
CA SER A 310 -12.13 0.71 6.07
C SER A 310 -12.39 -0.50 5.16
N ASP A 311 -11.41 -1.39 5.04
CA ASP A 311 -11.51 -2.57 4.17
C ASP A 311 -10.72 -3.75 4.74
N TRP A 312 -10.88 -4.92 4.14
CA TRP A 312 -10.12 -6.12 4.47
C TRP A 312 -9.97 -7.03 3.25
N SER A 313 -8.93 -7.87 3.27
CA SER A 313 -8.72 -8.92 2.27
C SER A 313 -8.22 -10.19 2.95
N TYR A 314 -8.34 -11.32 2.24
CA TYR A 314 -7.60 -12.51 2.63
C TYR A 314 -6.12 -12.29 2.37
N ALA A 315 -5.26 -12.91 3.17
CA ALA A 315 -3.82 -12.79 3.05
C ALA A 315 -3.13 -14.15 3.11
N LEU A 316 -1.97 -14.23 2.48
CA LEU A 316 -1.07 -15.38 2.54
C LEU A 316 0.26 -14.97 3.17
N CYS A 317 0.83 -15.91 3.90
CA CYS A 317 2.19 -15.86 4.43
C CYS A 317 3.04 -16.81 3.61
N ASN A 318 4.08 -16.30 2.96
CA ASN A 318 4.99 -17.13 2.17
C ASN A 318 6.44 -16.97 2.66
N SER A 319 7.28 -17.98 2.46
CA SER A 319 8.74 -17.84 2.53
C SER A 319 9.31 -17.92 1.13
N LEU A 320 10.35 -17.13 0.85
CA LEU A 320 11.23 -17.41 -0.29
C LEU A 320 12.14 -18.59 0.08
N GLU A 321 12.16 -19.61 -0.78
CA GLU A 321 13.04 -20.77 -0.68
C GLU A 321 14.33 -20.53 -1.48
N GLU A 322 15.38 -21.31 -1.20
CA GLU A 322 16.69 -21.21 -1.89
C GLU A 322 16.60 -21.38 -3.41
N ASP A 323 15.59 -22.11 -3.90
CA ASP A 323 15.34 -22.30 -5.34
C ASP A 323 14.47 -21.18 -5.96
N ASN A 324 14.27 -20.08 -5.23
CA ASN A 324 13.37 -18.97 -5.55
C ASN A 324 11.88 -19.35 -5.68
N SER A 325 11.48 -20.53 -5.21
CA SER A 325 10.06 -20.84 -5.05
C SER A 325 9.49 -20.18 -3.80
N LEU A 326 8.17 -20.02 -3.76
CA LEU A 326 7.47 -19.56 -2.57
C LEU A 326 6.86 -20.76 -1.85
N SER A 327 7.21 -20.96 -0.58
CA SER A 327 6.51 -21.90 0.28
C SER A 327 5.40 -21.18 1.04
N ASN A 328 4.19 -21.74 1.01
CA ASN A 328 3.07 -21.20 1.78
C ASN A 328 3.22 -21.62 3.26
N LEU A 329 3.42 -20.64 4.12
CA LEU A 329 3.59 -20.81 5.57
C LEU A 329 2.27 -20.67 6.33
N GLY A 330 1.26 -20.03 5.74
CA GLY A 330 -0.01 -19.78 6.41
C GLY A 330 -0.93 -18.83 5.66
N SER A 331 -2.11 -18.61 6.23
CA SER A 331 -3.13 -17.71 5.71
C SER A 331 -3.73 -16.87 6.83
N GLY A 332 -4.23 -15.69 6.48
CA GLY A 332 -4.77 -14.73 7.44
C GLY A 332 -5.63 -13.67 6.77
N TYR A 333 -5.74 -12.52 7.44
CA TYR A 333 -6.45 -11.34 6.95
C TYR A 333 -5.49 -10.15 6.84
N ALA A 334 -5.62 -9.38 5.77
CA ALA A 334 -5.16 -8.01 5.71
C ALA A 334 -6.31 -7.10 6.18
N ILE A 335 -6.05 -6.20 7.12
CA ILE A 335 -7.06 -5.30 7.69
C ILE A 335 -6.56 -3.86 7.56
N TYR A 336 -7.37 -3.00 6.93
CA TYR A 336 -7.02 -1.62 6.59
C TYR A 336 -7.82 -0.61 7.41
N TYR A 337 -7.17 0.50 7.75
CA TYR A 337 -7.76 1.63 8.44
C TYR A 337 -7.47 2.90 7.64
N THR A 338 -8.51 3.71 7.38
CA THR A 338 -8.39 5.01 6.72
C THR A 338 -9.17 6.08 7.45
N ARG A 339 -8.89 7.36 7.14
CA ARG A 339 -9.63 8.47 7.72
C ARG A 339 -11.03 8.53 7.15
N THR A 340 -11.97 9.02 7.95
CA THR A 340 -13.29 9.42 7.48
C THR A 340 -13.57 10.83 7.93
N ILE A 341 -13.67 11.74 6.96
CA ILE A 341 -13.81 13.17 7.19
C ILE A 341 -15.23 13.57 6.81
N ASN A 342 -16.00 14.09 7.77
CA ASN A 342 -17.39 14.49 7.58
C ASN A 342 -18.28 13.39 6.96
N GLY A 343 -18.03 12.13 7.31
CA GLY A 343 -18.78 10.97 6.80
C GLY A 343 -18.29 10.44 5.44
N VAL A 344 -17.25 11.04 4.85
CA VAL A 344 -16.64 10.58 3.60
C VAL A 344 -15.30 9.90 3.89
N PRO A 345 -15.12 8.62 3.55
CA PRO A 345 -13.86 7.92 3.75
C PRO A 345 -12.81 8.33 2.73
N ILE A 346 -11.53 8.28 3.10
CA ILE A 346 -10.44 8.17 2.14
C ILE A 346 -10.49 6.77 1.55
N THR A 347 -10.55 6.66 0.22
CA THR A 347 -10.61 5.37 -0.47
C THR A 347 -9.30 4.62 -0.25
N GLN A 348 -9.36 3.42 0.34
CA GLN A 348 -8.22 2.53 0.47
C GLN A 348 -7.75 2.05 -0.90
N THR A 349 -6.47 2.27 -1.21
CA THR A 349 -5.83 1.77 -2.44
C THR A 349 -4.43 1.24 -2.12
N MET A 350 -3.90 0.33 -2.94
CA MET A 350 -2.52 -0.16 -2.81
C MET A 350 -1.44 0.86 -3.22
N ALA A 351 -1.81 1.99 -3.81
CA ALA A 351 -0.85 3.02 -4.17
C ALA A 351 -0.32 3.71 -2.91
N ASP A 352 1.00 3.73 -2.75
CA ASP A 352 1.68 4.38 -1.61
C ASP A 352 1.84 5.89 -1.80
N GLY A 353 1.67 6.39 -3.02
CA GLY A 353 1.96 7.79 -3.36
C GLY A 353 3.45 8.12 -3.24
N GLY A 354 3.82 9.38 -3.51
CA GLY A 354 5.18 9.86 -3.34
C GLY A 354 6.19 9.36 -4.40
N ALA A 355 5.71 8.75 -5.49
CA ALA A 355 6.57 8.33 -6.58
C ALA A 355 7.19 9.54 -7.31
N LEU A 356 8.37 9.31 -7.89
CA LEU A 356 9.04 10.28 -8.76
C LEU A 356 8.60 10.07 -10.21
N GLU A 357 8.43 11.15 -10.96
CA GLU A 357 8.10 11.11 -12.40
C GLU A 357 9.22 10.45 -13.23
N ASP A 358 10.46 10.61 -12.79
CA ASP A 358 11.65 10.06 -13.43
C ASP A 358 12.75 9.79 -12.39
N MET A 359 13.71 8.93 -12.74
CA MET A 359 14.81 8.54 -11.85
C MET A 359 15.79 9.67 -11.53
N ASP A 360 15.83 10.73 -12.35
CA ASP A 360 16.71 11.89 -12.19
C ASP A 360 16.02 13.03 -11.39
N SER A 361 14.77 12.83 -10.98
CA SER A 361 13.98 13.83 -10.30
C SER A 361 14.56 14.12 -8.93
N THR A 362 14.74 15.40 -8.66
CA THR A 362 15.17 15.93 -7.35
C THR A 362 13.99 16.44 -6.53
N MET A 363 12.78 16.14 -6.99
CA MET A 363 11.55 16.60 -6.38
C MET A 363 11.37 15.94 -5.02
N GLU A 364 11.10 16.76 -4.00
CA GLU A 364 10.62 16.25 -2.73
C GLU A 364 9.18 15.75 -2.92
N THR A 365 8.93 14.52 -2.52
CA THR A 365 7.62 13.88 -2.64
C THR A 365 7.10 13.48 -1.28
N TRP A 366 5.82 13.18 -1.22
CA TRP A 366 5.15 12.81 0.02
C TRP A 366 4.20 11.65 -0.21
N SER A 367 4.39 10.57 0.53
CA SER A 367 3.59 9.34 0.45
C SER A 367 2.28 9.46 1.25
N TYR A 368 1.32 8.57 0.98
CA TYR A 368 0.03 8.59 1.65
C TYR A 368 0.08 8.05 3.08
N GLU A 369 -0.87 8.50 3.90
CA GLU A 369 -1.12 7.93 5.21
C GLU A 369 -1.68 6.52 5.05
N SER A 370 -1.13 5.57 5.77
CA SER A 370 -1.61 4.19 5.75
C SER A 370 -1.49 3.55 7.12
N LEU A 371 -2.49 2.73 7.47
CA LEU A 371 -2.47 1.87 8.65
C LEU A 371 -3.08 0.53 8.28
N TYR A 372 -2.28 -0.53 8.32
CA TYR A 372 -2.77 -1.87 8.04
C TYR A 372 -2.05 -2.95 8.84
N PHE A 373 -2.71 -4.10 8.94
CA PHE A 373 -2.29 -5.23 9.75
C PHE A 373 -2.44 -6.53 8.97
N PHE A 374 -1.53 -7.47 9.22
CA PHE A 374 -1.75 -8.88 8.89
C PHE A 374 -2.01 -9.67 10.17
N VAL A 375 -3.06 -10.48 10.16
CA VAL A 375 -3.57 -11.19 11.34
C VAL A 375 -3.91 -12.63 11.00
N ASP A 376 -3.48 -13.57 11.82
CA ASP A 376 -3.87 -14.98 11.74
C ASP A 376 -4.32 -15.50 13.11
N LYS A 377 -4.51 -16.83 13.22
CA LYS A 377 -4.90 -17.47 14.48
C LYS A 377 -3.94 -17.27 15.65
N ASP A 378 -2.68 -16.95 15.38
CA ASP A 378 -1.62 -16.69 16.36
C ASP A 378 -1.52 -15.19 16.70
N GLY A 379 -2.47 -14.37 16.20
CA GLY A 379 -2.65 -12.97 16.53
C GLY A 379 -2.14 -12.03 15.42
N ILE A 380 -1.66 -10.85 15.82
CA ILE A 380 -1.10 -9.88 14.86
C ILE A 380 0.31 -10.34 14.47
N GLU A 381 0.47 -10.58 13.17
CA GLU A 381 1.71 -11.02 12.54
C GLU A 381 2.54 -9.84 12.07
N SER A 382 1.89 -8.78 11.59
CA SER A 382 2.56 -7.51 11.32
C SER A 382 1.62 -6.32 11.35
N MET A 383 2.22 -5.14 11.53
CA MET A 383 1.57 -3.84 11.44
C MET A 383 2.48 -2.87 10.70
N SER A 384 1.89 -2.10 9.80
CA SER A 384 2.52 -0.95 9.14
C SER A 384 1.69 0.30 9.41
N TYR A 385 2.34 1.36 9.88
CA TYR A 385 1.74 2.68 10.04
C TYR A 385 2.66 3.73 9.45
N SER A 386 2.15 4.53 8.52
CA SER A 386 2.95 5.51 7.78
C SER A 386 2.25 6.85 7.63
N ASN A 387 3.07 7.91 7.56
CA ASN A 387 2.76 9.24 7.05
C ASN A 387 1.47 9.89 7.62
N PRO A 388 1.35 10.02 8.95
CA PRO A 388 0.16 10.58 9.57
C PRO A 388 -0.17 11.99 9.06
N TYR A 389 -1.46 12.31 8.96
CA TYR A 389 -1.94 13.63 8.52
C TYR A 389 -2.36 14.55 9.67
N THR A 390 -2.19 15.84 9.43
CA THR A 390 -2.94 16.90 10.14
C THR A 390 -4.02 17.41 9.20
N ILE A 391 -5.28 17.34 9.65
CA ILE A 391 -6.41 17.92 8.90
C ILE A 391 -6.39 19.44 9.08
N GLY A 392 -6.31 20.16 7.97
CA GLY A 392 -6.32 21.61 7.90
C GLY A 392 -7.72 22.20 7.72
N GLU A 393 -7.76 23.39 7.14
CA GLU A 393 -9.02 24.11 6.86
C GLU A 393 -9.77 23.52 5.67
N THR A 394 -11.08 23.72 5.67
CA THR A 394 -11.92 23.50 4.48
C THR A 394 -11.67 24.64 3.49
N LYS A 395 -11.15 24.29 2.31
CA LYS A 395 -10.80 25.23 1.24
C LYS A 395 -12.02 25.63 0.40
N THR A 396 -12.92 24.67 0.18
CA THR A 396 -14.18 24.88 -0.55
C THR A 396 -15.24 24.00 0.08
N GLU A 397 -16.33 24.60 0.56
CA GLU A 397 -17.45 23.84 1.08
C GLU A 397 -18.33 23.32 -0.05
N ASN A 398 -18.92 22.13 0.13
CA ASN A 398 -19.98 21.61 -0.74
C ASN A 398 -19.63 21.72 -2.24
N LEU A 399 -18.56 21.04 -2.65
CA LEU A 399 -18.04 21.07 -4.02
C LEU A 399 -19.13 20.79 -5.06
N ASN A 400 -19.11 21.55 -6.15
CA ASN A 400 -19.92 21.27 -7.32
C ASN A 400 -19.33 20.08 -8.10
N LEU A 401 -19.89 18.89 -7.86
CA LEU A 401 -19.44 17.65 -8.47
C LEU A 401 -20.06 17.46 -9.87
N LEU A 402 -19.31 16.84 -10.78
CA LEU A 402 -19.84 16.46 -12.08
C LEU A 402 -20.91 15.36 -11.93
N PRO A 403 -22.02 15.40 -12.71
CA PRO A 403 -23.00 14.34 -12.72
C PRO A 403 -22.38 12.98 -13.02
N PHE A 404 -22.90 11.91 -12.43
CA PHE A 404 -22.37 10.55 -12.61
C PHE A 404 -22.22 10.15 -14.09
N SER A 405 -23.18 10.54 -14.92
CA SER A 405 -23.15 10.26 -16.37
C SER A 405 -21.98 10.93 -17.11
N GLU A 406 -21.44 12.04 -16.60
CA GLU A 406 -20.27 12.70 -17.20
C GLU A 406 -18.98 11.99 -16.78
N ILE A 407 -18.87 11.60 -15.50
CA ILE A 407 -17.76 10.77 -15.01
C ILE A 407 -17.70 9.45 -15.78
N MET A 408 -18.84 8.77 -16.01
CA MET A 408 -18.84 7.50 -16.76
C MET A 408 -18.38 7.67 -18.21
N LYS A 409 -18.69 8.79 -18.87
CA LYS A 409 -18.16 9.08 -20.22
C LYS A 409 -16.64 9.22 -20.20
N THR A 410 -16.10 9.90 -19.19
CA THR A 410 -14.64 10.02 -19.00
C THR A 410 -14.02 8.66 -18.72
N TYR A 411 -14.58 7.89 -17.79
CA TYR A 411 -14.14 6.54 -17.45
C TYR A 411 -14.06 5.62 -18.68
N GLU A 412 -15.15 5.48 -19.43
CA GLU A 412 -15.21 4.60 -20.59
C GLU A 412 -14.18 4.99 -21.67
N LYS A 413 -13.99 6.30 -21.88
CA LYS A 413 -12.98 6.80 -22.80
C LYS A 413 -11.57 6.55 -22.28
N MET A 414 -11.29 6.90 -21.03
CA MET A 414 -9.94 6.93 -20.49
C MET A 414 -9.40 5.54 -20.17
N MET A 415 -10.25 4.57 -19.85
CA MET A 415 -9.85 3.16 -19.76
C MET A 415 -9.27 2.65 -21.07
N VAL A 416 -9.80 3.10 -22.22
CA VAL A 416 -9.24 2.75 -23.54
C VAL A 416 -7.95 3.54 -23.82
N VAL A 417 -7.98 4.86 -23.63
CA VAL A 417 -6.86 5.74 -23.97
C VAL A 417 -5.60 5.42 -23.16
N THR A 418 -5.71 5.23 -21.85
CA THR A 418 -4.56 4.97 -20.97
C THR A 418 -3.92 3.60 -21.18
N ASN A 419 -4.62 2.69 -21.86
CA ASN A 419 -4.14 1.34 -22.15
C ASN A 419 -3.77 1.13 -23.62
N ALA A 420 -3.84 2.17 -24.46
CA ALA A 420 -3.63 2.05 -25.90
C ALA A 420 -2.23 1.52 -26.25
N ASP A 421 -1.18 2.03 -25.59
CA ASP A 421 0.21 1.65 -25.86
C ASP A 421 0.48 0.18 -25.53
N ASN A 422 -0.23 -0.39 -24.56
CA ASN A 422 -0.11 -1.82 -24.22
C ASN A 422 -0.53 -2.73 -25.39
N MET A 423 -1.38 -2.25 -26.29
CA MET A 423 -1.90 -3.04 -27.43
C MET A 423 -0.83 -3.30 -28.50
N GLU A 424 0.33 -2.64 -28.42
CA GLU A 424 1.51 -2.95 -29.24
C GLU A 424 2.14 -4.30 -28.87
N TYR A 425 2.07 -4.68 -27.59
CA TYR A 425 2.74 -5.87 -27.04
C TYR A 425 1.77 -6.99 -26.69
N GLU A 426 0.51 -6.65 -26.42
CA GLU A 426 -0.51 -7.59 -25.97
C GLU A 426 -1.38 -8.10 -27.10
N LYS A 427 -1.80 -9.36 -26.99
CA LYS A 427 -2.79 -9.97 -27.87
C LYS A 427 -4.19 -9.55 -27.46
N SER A 428 -4.48 -9.56 -26.16
CA SER A 428 -5.74 -9.12 -25.61
C SER A 428 -5.56 -8.60 -24.18
N ARG A 429 -6.43 -7.67 -23.81
CA ARG A 429 -6.58 -7.16 -22.45
C ARG A 429 -8.07 -7.03 -22.13
N VAL A 430 -8.49 -7.63 -21.03
CA VAL A 430 -9.88 -7.58 -20.57
C VAL A 430 -9.89 -7.03 -19.16
N TYR A 431 -10.64 -5.96 -18.93
CA TYR A 431 -10.99 -5.49 -17.60
C TYR A 431 -12.41 -5.93 -17.27
N ASP A 432 -12.60 -6.47 -16.07
CA ASP A 432 -13.90 -6.77 -15.49
C ASP A 432 -14.04 -5.94 -14.21
N ILE A 433 -14.72 -4.79 -14.32
CA ILE A 433 -14.92 -3.82 -13.25
C ILE A 433 -16.22 -4.13 -12.50
N ASP A 434 -16.11 -4.33 -11.19
CA ASP A 434 -17.20 -4.80 -10.32
C ASP A 434 -17.50 -3.85 -9.14
N ARG A 435 -16.66 -2.83 -8.91
CA ARG A 435 -16.84 -1.85 -7.84
C ARG A 435 -16.38 -0.45 -8.27
N ILE A 436 -17.27 0.53 -8.12
CA ILE A 436 -17.04 1.94 -8.40
C ILE A 436 -17.29 2.72 -7.11
N VAL A 437 -16.29 3.45 -6.62
CA VAL A 437 -16.34 4.09 -5.29
C VAL A 437 -16.15 5.60 -5.41
N LEU A 438 -17.05 6.38 -4.79
CA LEU A 438 -16.83 7.80 -4.50
C LEU A 438 -16.23 7.94 -3.09
N GLY A 439 -15.03 8.49 -2.99
CA GLY A 439 -14.36 8.75 -1.72
C GLY A 439 -13.36 9.89 -1.84
N TYR A 440 -12.57 10.11 -0.80
CA TYR A 440 -11.46 11.06 -0.85
C TYR A 440 -10.18 10.41 -1.37
N ALA A 441 -9.40 11.19 -2.13
CA ALA A 441 -7.97 10.99 -2.30
C ALA A 441 -7.24 12.29 -1.97
N ARG A 442 -6.00 12.18 -1.48
CA ARG A 442 -5.11 13.33 -1.36
C ARG A 442 -4.49 13.59 -2.73
N ILE A 443 -4.59 14.82 -3.21
CA ILE A 443 -3.76 15.33 -4.29
C ILE A 443 -2.82 16.41 -3.77
N TYR A 444 -1.70 16.65 -4.44
CA TYR A 444 -0.78 17.73 -4.12
C TYR A 444 0.07 18.10 -5.34
N GLU A 445 0.72 19.26 -5.33
CA GLU A 445 1.58 19.71 -6.41
C GLU A 445 3.02 19.81 -5.89
N PRO A 446 3.79 18.71 -5.92
CA PRO A 446 5.12 18.65 -5.31
C PRO A 446 6.11 19.65 -5.89
N SER A 447 5.90 20.10 -7.13
CA SER A 447 6.76 21.12 -7.75
C SER A 447 6.58 22.53 -7.17
N THR A 448 5.45 22.79 -6.49
CA THR A 448 5.11 24.10 -5.91
C THR A 448 5.09 24.07 -4.39
N ASP A 449 4.49 23.04 -3.80
CA ASP A 449 4.42 22.83 -2.36
C ASP A 449 4.32 21.32 -2.05
N PRO A 450 5.44 20.65 -1.70
CA PRO A 450 5.44 19.22 -1.43
C PRO A 450 4.82 18.85 -0.07
N HIS A 451 4.54 19.83 0.80
CA HIS A 451 4.10 19.59 2.18
C HIS A 451 2.63 19.98 2.44
N THR A 452 1.92 20.46 1.41
CA THR A 452 0.48 20.76 1.49
C THR A 452 -0.27 19.94 0.45
N GLY A 453 -1.19 19.10 0.93
CA GLY A 453 -2.12 18.34 0.11
C GLY A 453 -3.55 18.84 0.24
N LEU A 454 -4.40 18.36 -0.66
CA LEU A 454 -5.82 18.62 -0.69
C LEU A 454 -6.57 17.29 -0.81
N LEU A 455 -7.44 17.00 0.15
CA LEU A 455 -8.40 15.91 0.03
C LEU A 455 -9.52 16.36 -0.91
N VAL A 456 -9.68 15.62 -2.01
CA VAL A 456 -10.67 15.90 -3.05
C VAL A 456 -11.51 14.65 -3.33
N PRO A 457 -12.81 14.80 -3.64
CA PRO A 457 -13.64 13.67 -4.01
C PRO A 457 -13.18 13.10 -5.35
N VAL A 458 -13.03 11.79 -5.40
CA VAL A 458 -12.62 11.04 -6.59
C VAL A 458 -13.47 9.80 -6.77
N TRP A 459 -13.57 9.37 -8.03
CA TRP A 459 -14.13 8.10 -8.42
C TRP A 459 -13.03 7.09 -8.73
N ASP A 460 -13.05 5.96 -8.04
CA ASP A 460 -12.14 4.83 -8.24
C ASP A 460 -12.87 3.63 -8.83
N PHE A 461 -12.15 2.88 -9.67
CA PHE A 461 -12.69 1.75 -10.43
C PHE A 461 -11.88 0.48 -10.15
N PHE A 462 -12.50 -0.46 -9.45
CA PHE A 462 -11.88 -1.71 -9.00
C PHE A 462 -12.47 -2.92 -9.71
N GLY A 463 -11.70 -4.01 -9.75
CA GLY A 463 -12.14 -5.29 -10.28
C GLY A 463 -10.95 -6.16 -10.64
N SER A 464 -11.00 -6.78 -11.81
CA SER A 464 -9.90 -7.61 -12.31
C SER A 464 -9.48 -7.24 -13.72
N ARG A 465 -8.28 -7.70 -14.08
CA ARG A 465 -7.69 -7.51 -15.39
C ARG A 465 -7.03 -8.81 -15.84
N LYS A 466 -7.41 -9.27 -17.02
CA LYS A 466 -6.77 -10.39 -17.72
C LYS A 466 -5.97 -9.88 -18.91
N VAL A 467 -4.74 -10.36 -19.05
CA VAL A 467 -3.87 -10.05 -20.20
C VAL A 467 -3.45 -11.34 -20.87
N GLU A 468 -3.45 -11.35 -22.20
CA GLU A 468 -2.85 -12.41 -23.01
C GLU A 468 -1.79 -11.81 -23.94
N GLY A 469 -0.64 -12.46 -24.05
CA GLY A 469 0.47 -11.98 -24.87
C GLY A 469 1.43 -13.09 -25.28
N ASP A 470 2.47 -12.71 -26.02
CA ASP A 470 3.62 -13.56 -26.30
C ASP A 470 4.89 -12.87 -25.80
N TYR A 471 5.73 -13.61 -25.10
CA TYR A 471 7.06 -13.16 -24.68
C TYR A 471 8.07 -14.27 -25.00
N ASP A 472 9.14 -13.91 -25.72
CA ASP A 472 10.19 -14.83 -26.17
C ASP A 472 9.65 -16.12 -26.84
N GLY A 473 8.64 -15.96 -27.70
CA GLY A 473 7.98 -17.07 -28.41
C GLY A 473 7.07 -17.96 -27.55
N ASN A 474 6.89 -17.65 -26.26
CA ASN A 474 5.98 -18.34 -25.37
C ASN A 474 4.74 -17.48 -25.10
N SER A 475 3.56 -18.05 -25.28
CA SER A 475 2.33 -17.38 -24.87
C SER A 475 2.20 -17.37 -23.35
N TYR A 476 1.75 -16.24 -22.82
CA TYR A 476 1.41 -16.09 -21.41
C TYR A 476 -0.03 -15.61 -21.25
N SER A 477 -0.60 -15.91 -20.09
CA SER A 477 -1.88 -15.37 -19.62
C SER A 477 -1.65 -14.94 -18.18
N ASP A 478 -2.04 -13.71 -17.87
CA ASP A 478 -1.94 -13.14 -16.54
C ASP A 478 -3.32 -12.66 -16.06
N ILE A 479 -3.60 -12.85 -14.78
CA ILE A 479 -4.80 -12.31 -14.12
C ILE A 479 -4.34 -11.51 -12.92
N THR A 480 -4.79 -10.27 -12.88
CA THR A 480 -4.55 -9.31 -11.81
C THR A 480 -5.90 -8.99 -11.16
N ASP A 481 -6.06 -9.26 -9.88
CA ASP A 481 -7.31 -9.07 -9.13
C ASP A 481 -7.06 -8.58 -7.69
N TYR A 482 -6.08 -7.71 -7.50
CA TYR A 482 -5.81 -7.07 -6.21
C TYR A 482 -7.01 -6.22 -5.79
N PRO A 483 -7.68 -6.51 -4.67
CA PRO A 483 -8.92 -5.82 -4.27
C PRO A 483 -8.76 -4.31 -4.08
N SER A 484 -7.56 -3.89 -3.73
CA SER A 484 -7.17 -2.51 -3.45
C SER A 484 -6.56 -1.78 -4.65
N TRP A 485 -6.53 -2.39 -5.84
CA TRP A 485 -6.03 -1.75 -7.07
C TRP A 485 -7.15 -1.00 -7.80
N SER A 486 -7.10 0.33 -7.74
CA SER A 486 -7.90 1.21 -8.60
C SER A 486 -7.28 1.31 -10.00
N PHE A 487 -7.96 0.81 -11.03
CA PHE A 487 -7.47 0.84 -12.41
C PHE A 487 -7.56 2.23 -13.07
N LEU A 488 -8.37 3.12 -12.50
CA LEU A 488 -8.48 4.51 -12.91
C LEU A 488 -8.98 5.32 -11.71
N THR A 489 -8.42 6.52 -11.50
CA THR A 489 -8.94 7.48 -10.52
C THR A 489 -9.31 8.76 -11.27
N ILE A 490 -10.56 9.22 -11.08
CA ILE A 490 -11.09 10.42 -11.74
C ILE A 490 -11.48 11.44 -10.67
N ASN A 491 -11.00 12.68 -10.81
CA ASN A 491 -11.45 13.79 -9.97
C ASN A 491 -12.94 14.04 -10.18
N ALA A 492 -13.74 14.00 -9.10
CA ALA A 492 -15.19 14.13 -9.20
C ALA A 492 -15.66 15.57 -9.50
N VAL A 493 -14.78 16.58 -9.38
CA VAL A 493 -15.12 17.99 -9.58
C VAL A 493 -14.95 18.43 -11.03
N ASP A 494 -13.89 17.97 -11.70
CA ASP A 494 -13.56 18.43 -13.07
C ASP A 494 -13.31 17.30 -14.07
N GLY A 495 -13.36 16.05 -13.63
CA GLY A 495 -13.19 14.88 -14.49
C GLY A 495 -11.76 14.61 -14.91
N SER A 496 -10.76 15.25 -14.30
CA SER A 496 -9.36 14.96 -14.61
C SER A 496 -8.94 13.58 -14.11
N ILE A 497 -7.99 12.94 -14.80
CA ILE A 497 -7.39 11.69 -14.32
C ILE A 497 -6.31 12.01 -13.29
N ILE A 498 -6.28 11.26 -12.20
CA ILE A 498 -5.26 11.36 -11.15
C ILE A 498 -4.37 10.13 -11.20
N ASP A 499 -3.06 10.34 -11.27
CA ASP A 499 -2.10 9.25 -11.01
C ASP A 499 -1.93 9.11 -9.50
N ARG A 500 -2.41 8.00 -8.94
CA ARG A 500 -2.32 7.73 -7.50
C ARG A 500 -0.88 7.64 -7.00
N ASN A 501 0.07 7.17 -7.81
CA ASN A 501 1.46 7.04 -7.38
C ASN A 501 2.15 8.41 -7.29
N LEU A 502 1.84 9.32 -8.21
CA LEU A 502 2.39 10.68 -8.21
C LEU A 502 1.62 11.61 -7.26
N GLY A 503 0.30 11.45 -7.18
CA GLY A 503 -0.62 12.24 -6.34
C GLY A 503 -1.20 13.48 -7.01
N TYR A 504 -1.32 13.53 -8.34
CA TYR A 504 -2.01 14.61 -9.07
C TYR A 504 -2.57 14.18 -10.43
#